data_AF-A0AB38YBV4-F1
#
_entry.id   AF-A0AB38YBV4-F1
#
_cell.length_a   1.000
_cell.length_b   1.000
_cell.length_c   1.000
_cell.angle_alpha   90.00
_cell.angle_beta   90.00
_cell.angle_gamma   90.00
#
_symmetry.space_group_name_H-M   'P 1'
#
loop_
_entity.id
_entity.type
_entity.pdbx_description
1 polymer ?
#
loop_
_entity_poly.entity_id
_entity_poly.type
_entity_poly.pdbx_seq_one_letter_code
_entity_poly.pdbx_strand_id
1 'polypeptide(L)' 'MAQAKQADLVTLSEMAEAGSIKPEIDRYYPLEETADALRYMETNRVRGKLVIKINNAGS' A
#
# COMPACT_ATOMS: atom_id res chain seq x y z
N MET A 1 -6.02 18.19 11.74
CA MET A 1 -5.81 16.84 11.18
C MET A 1 -6.59 16.76 9.87
N ALA A 2 -5.96 16.45 8.75
CA ALA A 2 -6.68 16.28 7.49
C ALA A 2 -7.50 14.98 7.55
N GLN A 3 -8.79 15.05 7.26
CA GLN A 3 -9.65 13.88 7.16
C GLN A 3 -9.69 13.46 5.71
N ALA A 4 -9.19 12.27 5.40
CA ALA A 4 -9.31 11.71 4.05
C ALA A 4 -10.81 11.52 3.74
N LYS A 5 -11.30 12.24 2.73
CA LYS A 5 -12.66 12.06 2.22
C LYS A 5 -12.64 11.04 1.10
N GLN A 6 -13.76 10.33 0.91
CA GLN A 6 -13.90 9.38 -0.19
C GLN A 6 -13.62 10.02 -1.56
N ALA A 7 -14.05 11.27 -1.76
CA ALA A 7 -13.78 12.02 -2.98
C ALA A 7 -12.28 12.23 -3.25
N ASP A 8 -11.47 12.41 -2.21
CA ASP A 8 -10.02 12.57 -2.34
C ASP A 8 -9.39 11.26 -2.84
N LEU A 9 -9.85 10.12 -2.31
CA LEU A 9 -9.38 8.79 -2.74
C LEU A 9 -9.77 8.48 -4.19
N VAL A 10 -10.99 8.84 -4.60
CA VAL A 10 -11.45 8.70 -6.00
C VAL A 10 -10.54 9.50 -6.93
N THR A 11 -10.28 10.76 -6.59
CA THR A 11 -9.37 11.64 -7.37
C THR A 11 -7.98 11.03 -7.49
N LEU A 12 -7.43 10.52 -6.38
CA LEU A 12 -6.12 9.86 -6.38
C LEU A 12 -6.10 8.56 -7.20
N SER A 13 -7.20 7.78 -7.22
CA SER A 13 -7.32 6.58 -8.05
C SER A 13 -7.28 6.94 -9.53
N GLU A 14 -8.06 7.92 -9.97
CA GLU A 14 -8.10 8.37 -11.36
C GLU A 14 -6.71 8.85 -11.83
N MET A 15 -6.00 9.60 -10.98
CA MET A 15 -4.63 10.04 -11.28
C MET A 15 -3.64 8.88 -11.35
N ALA A 16 -3.82 7.85 -10.52
CA ALA A 16 -2.97 6.65 -10.54
C ALA A 16 -3.23 5.79 -11.78
N GLU A 17 -4.50 5.60 -12.17
CA GLU A 17 -4.93 4.89 -13.38
C GLU A 17 -4.45 5.59 -14.65
N ALA A 18 -4.47 6.92 -14.68
CA ALA A 18 -3.93 7.73 -15.78
C ALA A 18 -2.39 7.74 -15.83
N GLY A 19 -1.71 7.21 -14.81
CA GLY A 19 -0.24 7.20 -14.71
C GLY A 19 0.38 8.53 -14.28
N SER A 20 -0.43 9.54 -13.94
CA SER A 20 0.03 10.85 -13.43
C SER A 20 0.65 10.77 -12.03
N ILE A 21 0.25 9.78 -11.24
CA ILE A 21 0.83 9.44 -9.94
C ILE A 21 1.20 7.96 -9.95
N LYS A 22 2.41 7.62 -9.50
CA LYS A 22 2.83 6.23 -9.28
C LYS A 22 3.27 6.04 -7.83
N PRO A 23 2.59 5.20 -7.03
CA PRO A 23 3.05 4.91 -5.68
C PRO A 23 4.38 4.16 -5.74
N GLU A 24 5.37 4.62 -4.96
CA GLU A 24 6.61 3.89 -4.76
C GLU A 24 6.37 2.77 -3.74
N ILE A 25 6.57 1.53 -4.18
CA ILE A 25 6.37 0.33 -3.36
C ILE A 25 7.73 -0.29 -3.11
N ASP A 26 8.12 -0.42 -1.85
CA ASP A 26 9.38 -1.03 -1.45
C ASP A 26 9.31 -2.54 -1.63
N ARG A 27 8.31 -3.16 -0.98
CA ARG A 27 8.18 -4.62 -0.88
C ARG A 27 6.73 -5.06 -0.81
N TYR A 28 6.53 -6.29 -1.27
CA TYR A 28 5.29 -7.02 -1.12
C TYR A 28 5.52 -8.20 -0.18
N TYR A 29 4.59 -8.41 0.75
CA TYR A 29 4.56 -9.57 1.62
C TYR A 29 3.23 -10.30 1.42
N PRO A 30 3.19 -11.63 1.41
CA PRO A 30 1.92 -12.34 1.50
C PRO A 30 1.31 -12.13 2.90
N LEU A 31 0.02 -12.44 3.05
CA LEU A 31 -0.72 -12.20 4.30
C LEU A 31 -0.08 -12.89 5.51
N GLU A 32 0.40 -14.11 5.34
CA GLU A 32 1.10 -14.90 6.36
C GLU A 32 2.40 -14.25 6.88
N GLU A 33 3.01 -13.35 6.11
CA GLU A 33 4.24 -12.64 6.46
C GLU A 33 3.99 -11.23 7.02
N THR A 34 2.76 -10.92 7.45
CA THR A 34 2.42 -9.60 8.01
C THR A 34 3.33 -9.22 9.20
N ALA A 35 3.69 -10.17 10.06
CA ALA A 35 4.60 -9.92 11.17
C ALA A 35 6.00 -9.48 10.69
N ASP A 36 6.48 -10.03 9.58
CA ASP A 36 7.78 -9.72 9.00
C ASP A 36 7.77 -8.34 8.34
N ALA A 37 6.66 -7.99 7.69
CA ALA A 37 6.42 -6.65 7.16
C ALA A 37 6.49 -5.58 8.25
N LEU A 38 5.87 -5.83 9.41
CA LEU A 38 5.90 -4.92 10.56
C LEU A 38 7.31 -4.80 11.14
N ARG A 39 8.01 -5.92 11.36
CA ARG A 39 9.41 -5.90 11.83
C ARG A 39 10.31 -5.11 10.89
N TYR A 40 10.15 -5.26 9.57
CA TYR A 40 10.90 -4.47 8.59
C TYR A 40 10.54 -2.97 8.67
N MET A 41 9.25 -2.64 8.81
CA MET A 41 8.78 -1.27 8.98
C MET A 41 9.43 -0.58 10.19
N GLU A 42 9.51 -1.27 11.32
CA GLU A 42 10.11 -0.78 12.56
C GLU A 42 11.61 -0.45 12.42
N THR A 43 12.30 -1.02 11.43
CA THR A 43 13.72 -0.68 11.18
C THR A 43 13.92 0.71 10.60
N ASN A 44 12.86 1.44 10.23
CA ASN A 44 12.89 2.73 9.52
C ASN A 44 13.67 2.70 8.19
N ARG A 45 13.85 1.51 7.60
CA ARG A 45 14.54 1.33 6.31
C ARG A 45 13.59 1.32 5.11
N VAL A 46 12.29 1.40 5.35
CA VAL A 46 11.26 1.35 4.30
C VAL A 46 11.42 2.55 3.36
N ARG A 47 11.49 2.28 2.06
CA ARG A 47 11.50 3.30 1.00
C ARG A 47 10.20 3.23 0.21
N GLY A 48 9.23 4.05 0.57
CA GLY A 48 7.90 4.04 -0.03
C GLY A 48 6.89 3.26 0.83
N LYS A 49 6.06 2.43 0.20
CA LYS A 49 4.99 1.66 0.85
C LYS A 49 5.30 0.17 0.91
N LEU A 50 4.87 -0.47 1.99
CA LEU A 50 4.77 -1.92 2.09
C LEU A 50 3.35 -2.34 1.70
N VAL A 51 3.23 -3.38 0.90
CA VAL A 51 1.94 -3.92 0.47
C VAL A 51 1.79 -5.36 0.94
N ILE A 52 0.71 -5.65 1.65
CA ILE A 52 0.31 -7.02 1.97
C ILE A 52 -0.56 -7.55 0.83
N LYS A 53 -0.09 -8.60 0.16
CA LYS A 53 -0.83 -9.31 -0.87
C LYS A 53 -1.71 -10.35 -0.21
N ILE A 54 -3.01 -10.14 -0.34
CA ILE A 54 -4.02 -11.11 0.05
C ILE A 54 -4.39 -11.88 -1.21
N ASN A 55 -4.10 -13.18 -1.21
CA ASN A 55 -4.65 -14.07 -2.23
C ASN A 55 -6.11 -14.33 -1.86
N ASN A 56 -7.05 -14.12 -2.78
CA ASN A 56 -8.41 -14.61 -2.60
C ASN A 56 -8.38 -16.14 -2.64
N ALA A 57 -8.33 -16.78 -1.47
CA ALA A 57 -8.64 -18.19 -1.35
C ALA A 57 -10.16 -18.34 -1.30
N GLY A 58 -10.80 -18.44 -2.47
CA GLY A 58 -12.22 -18.78 -2.59
C GLY A 58 -13.03 -17.83 -3.48
N SER A 59 -13.59 -18.44 -4.52
CA SER A 59 -14.81 -18.08 -5.26
C SER A 59 -15.98 -17.61 -4.38
#